data_AF-A0A7C3D046-F1
#
_entry.id   AF-A0A7C3D046-F1
#
_cell.length_a   1.000
_cell.length_b   1.000
_cell.length_c   1.000
_cell.angle_alpha   90.00
_cell.angle_beta   90.00
_cell.angle_gamma   90.00
#
_symmetry.space_group_name_H-M   'P 1'
#
loop_
_entity.id
_entity.type
_entity.pdbx_description
1 polymer ?
#
loop_
_entity_poly.entity_id
_entity_poly.type
_entity_poly.pdbx_seq_one_letter_code
_entity_poly.pdbx_strand_id
1 'polypeptide(L)'
;MIWTIKIKLLSGSYADADWEGSLEIESSSSLLALHYAIQRAVDFDNDHLYRFFVARTPRSRETIDLDDESGVAIEQVFPLEKGRKLFYLFDFGASW
;
A
#
# COMPACT_ATOMS: atom_id res chain seq x y z
N MET A 1 -9.76 0.50 16.23
CA MET A 1 -10.05 1.95 16.07
C MET A 1 -10.13 2.17 14.58
N ILE A 2 -11.19 2.79 14.06
CA ILE A 2 -11.28 3.02 12.61
C ILE A 2 -10.32 4.15 12.20
N TRP A 3 -9.47 3.86 11.23
CA TRP A 3 -8.55 4.82 10.62
C TRP A 3 -8.98 5.11 9.20
N THR A 4 -8.77 6.36 8.77
CA THR A 4 -8.91 6.76 7.37
C THR A 4 -7.53 6.81 6.72
N ILE A 5 -7.29 5.92 5.76
CA ILE A 5 -6.04 5.86 4.99
C ILE A 5 -6.27 6.51 3.63
N LYS A 6 -5.48 7.53 3.32
CA LYS A 6 -5.45 8.14 1.99
C LYS A 6 -4.46 7.40 1.09
N ILE A 7 -4.89 7.06 -0.11
CA ILE A 7 -4.13 6.33 -1.10
C ILE A 7 -4.09 7.17 -2.37
N LYS A 8 -2.92 7.24 -2.98
CA LYS A 8 -2.70 7.99 -4.21
C LYS A 8 -1.87 7.15 -5.16
N LEU A 9 -2.33 7.06 -6.41
CA LEU A 9 -1.57 6.48 -7.50
C LEU A 9 -0.34 7.36 -7.78
N LEU A 10 0.84 6.73 -7.82
CA LEU A 10 2.11 7.43 -8.09
C LEU A 10 2.57 7.25 -9.53
N SER A 11 2.38 6.06 -10.09
CA SER A 11 2.74 5.69 -11.45
C SER A 11 2.09 4.35 -11.80
N GLY A 12 2.02 4.04 -13.08
CA GLY A 12 1.67 2.71 -13.58
C GLY A 12 1.82 2.72 -15.10
N SER A 13 2.27 1.61 -15.68
CA SER A 13 2.56 1.55 -17.12
C SER A 13 1.33 1.80 -18.00
N TYR A 14 0.14 1.58 -17.46
CA TYR A 14 -1.15 1.81 -18.13
C TYR A 14 -2.00 2.85 -17.40
N ALA A 15 -1.39 3.70 -16.56
CA ALA A 15 -2.10 4.76 -15.85
C ALA A 15 -2.44 5.90 -16.82
N ASP A 16 -3.72 6.02 -17.19
CA ASP A 16 -4.18 7.07 -18.10
C ASP A 16 -4.51 8.40 -17.40
N ALA A 17 -4.70 8.37 -16.08
CA ALA A 17 -5.00 9.55 -15.27
C ALA A 17 -4.51 9.40 -13.82
N ASP A 18 -4.39 10.54 -13.12
CA ASP A 18 -4.19 10.55 -11.67
C ASP A 18 -5.38 9.91 -10.95
N TRP A 19 -5.09 9.17 -9.88
CA TRP A 19 -6.11 8.59 -9.01
C TRP A 19 -5.75 8.79 -7.54
N GLU A 20 -6.74 9.12 -6.72
CA GLU A 20 -6.64 9.13 -5.27
C GLU A 20 -7.96 8.70 -4.63
N GLY A 21 -7.85 8.07 -3.46
CA GLY A 21 -8.98 7.54 -2.70
C GLY A 21 -8.70 7.55 -1.21
N SER A 22 -9.76 7.36 -0.41
CA SER A 22 -9.65 7.17 1.03
C SER A 22 -10.39 5.91 1.43
N LEU A 23 -9.75 5.10 2.27
CA LEU A 23 -10.31 3.86 2.81
C LEU A 23 -10.50 4.02 4.31
N GLU A 24 -11.64 3.56 4.82
CA GLU A 24 -11.85 3.37 6.25
C GLU A 24 -11.56 1.92 6.61
N ILE A 25 -10.65 1.70 7.56
CA ILE A 25 -10.21 0.36 7.97
C ILE A 25 -9.90 0.34 9.46
N GLU A 26 -10.20 -0.77 10.14
CA GLU A 26 -9.81 -0.95 11.54
C GLU A 26 -8.28 -0.98 11.65
N SER A 27 -7.74 -0.21 12.60
CA SER A 27 -6.30 -0.08 12.87
C SER A 27 -5.62 -1.42 13.19
N SER A 28 -6.38 -2.34 13.78
CA SER A 28 -5.96 -3.70 14.10
C SER A 28 -6.05 -4.66 12.91
N SER A 29 -6.51 -4.21 11.74
CA SER A 29 -6.53 -5.03 10.52
C SER A 29 -5.10 -5.25 10.02
N SER A 30 -4.86 -6.39 9.38
CA SER A 30 -3.56 -6.71 8.80
C SER A 30 -3.28 -5.96 7.50
N LEU A 31 -2.02 -5.92 7.07
CA LEU A 31 -1.65 -5.38 5.75
C LEU A 31 -2.28 -6.19 4.61
N LEU A 32 -2.49 -7.50 4.80
CA LEU A 32 -3.26 -8.33 3.87
C LEU A 32 -4.72 -7.86 3.73
N ALA A 33 -5.35 -7.43 4.82
CA ALA A 33 -6.69 -6.85 4.75
C ALA A 33 -6.67 -5.50 4.01
N LEU A 34 -5.63 -4.68 4.22
CA LEU A 34 -5.42 -3.44 3.47
C LEU A 34 -5.22 -3.72 1.97
N HIS A 35 -4.44 -4.73 1.60
CA HIS A 35 -4.29 -5.19 0.22
C HIS A 35 -5.64 -5.47 -0.44
N TYR A 36 -6.49 -6.29 0.18
CA TYR A 36 -7.82 -6.57 -0.36
C TYR A 36 -8.73 -5.34 -0.42
N ALA A 37 -8.59 -4.41 0.52
CA ALA A 37 -9.34 -3.15 0.49
C ALA A 37 -8.90 -2.27 -0.70
N ILE A 38 -7.60 -2.20 -0.99
CA ILE A 38 -7.05 -1.49 -2.15
C ILE A 38 -7.54 -2.14 -3.45
N GLN A 39 -7.41 -3.46 -3.58
CA GLN A 39 -7.83 -4.20 -4.77
C GLN A 39 -9.30 -3.92 -5.12
N ARG A 40 -10.20 -3.93 -4.12
CA ARG A 40 -11.62 -3.60 -4.31
C ARG A 40 -11.87 -2.14 -4.67
N ALA A 41 -11.07 -1.22 -4.14
CA ALA A 41 -11.26 0.21 -4.38
C ALA A 41 -10.77 0.65 -5.76
N VAL A 42 -9.73 -0.02 -6.27
CA VAL A 42 -9.16 0.22 -7.60
C VAL A 42 -9.80 -0.68 -8.67
N ASP A 43 -10.55 -1.71 -8.25
CA ASP A 43 -11.16 -2.74 -9.12
C ASP A 43 -10.12 -3.61 -9.84
N PHE A 44 -9.12 -4.06 -9.08
CA PHE A 44 -8.11 -5.02 -9.53
C PHE A 44 -8.54 -6.47 -9.24
N ASP A 45 -8.14 -7.39 -10.13
CA ASP A 45 -8.48 -8.82 -10.05
C ASP A 45 -7.59 -9.63 -9.09
N ASN A 46 -6.59 -9.01 -8.46
CA ASN A 46 -5.61 -9.66 -7.59
C ASN A 46 -4.90 -10.87 -8.24
N ASP A 47 -4.55 -10.73 -9.52
CA ASP A 47 -3.96 -11.76 -10.36
C ASP A 47 -2.43 -11.64 -10.50
N HIS A 48 -1.83 -10.60 -9.90
CA HIS A 48 -0.40 -10.34 -9.88
C HIS A 48 0.16 -10.27 -8.46
N LEU A 49 1.49 -10.39 -8.35
CA LEU A 49 2.21 -10.22 -7.09
C LEU A 49 2.23 -8.75 -6.65
N TYR A 50 2.39 -8.56 -5.34
CA TYR A 50 2.50 -7.25 -4.73
C TYR A 50 3.50 -7.26 -3.58
N ARG A 51 3.81 -6.08 -3.05
CA ARG A 51 4.50 -5.93 -1.77
C ARG A 51 4.15 -4.62 -1.07
N PHE A 52 4.19 -4.64 0.26
CA PHE A 52 4.26 -3.43 1.08
C PHE A 52 5.70 -3.15 1.53
N PHE A 53 6.10 -1.88 1.49
CA PHE A 53 7.40 -1.46 2.00
C PHE A 53 7.40 -0.01 2.50
N VAL A 54 8.26 0.28 3.47
CA VAL A 54 8.47 1.63 4.00
C VAL A 54 9.74 2.23 3.41
N ALA A 55 9.63 3.42 2.82
CA ALA A 55 10.77 4.14 2.23
C ALA A 55 10.56 5.66 2.24
N ARG A 56 11.56 6.45 1.83
CA ARG A 56 11.40 7.91 1.62
C ARG A 56 10.72 8.24 0.29
N THR A 57 11.04 7.44 -0.73
CA THR A 57 10.53 7.53 -2.10
C THR A 57 10.34 6.13 -2.70
N PRO A 58 9.52 5.94 -3.74
CA PRO A 58 9.30 4.62 -4.36
C PRO A 58 10.57 3.95 -4.90
N ARG A 59 11.58 4.75 -5.28
CA ARG A 59 12.86 4.29 -5.86
C ARG A 59 14.02 4.33 -4.87
N SER A 60 13.74 4.43 -3.57
CA SER A 60 14.79 4.45 -2.55
C SER A 60 15.54 3.13 -2.56
N ARG A 61 16.88 3.18 -2.44
CA ARG A 61 17.69 1.97 -2.21
C ARG A 61 17.46 1.36 -0.83
N GLU A 62 17.13 2.20 0.15
CA GLU A 62 16.84 1.79 1.51
C GLU A 62 15.31 1.61 1.66
N THR A 63 14.86 0.36 1.65
CA THR A 63 13.47 -0.05 1.89
C THR A 63 13.41 -0.96 3.11
N ILE A 64 12.30 -0.90 3.83
CA ILE A 64 11.94 -1.89 4.85
C ILE A 64 10.74 -2.63 4.29
N ASP A 65 10.96 -3.84 3.77
CA ASP A 65 9.90 -4.69 3.26
C ASP A 65 9.09 -5.29 4.42
N LEU A 66 7.77 -5.37 4.25
CA LEU A 66 6.81 -5.80 5.27
C LEU A 66 6.26 -7.19 4.89
N ASP A 67 7.11 -8.20 4.90
CA ASP A 67 6.81 -9.53 4.32
C ASP A 67 5.76 -10.35 5.10
N ASP A 68 5.55 -10.10 6.39
CA ASP A 68 4.49 -10.74 7.18
C ASP A 68 3.19 -9.93 7.16
N GLU A 69 2.61 -9.80 5.97
CA GLU A 69 1.41 -8.98 5.76
C GLU A 69 0.18 -9.54 6.47
N SER A 70 0.20 -10.83 6.83
CA SER A 70 -0.87 -11.49 7.57
C SER A 70 -0.80 -11.23 9.07
N GLY A 71 0.42 -11.11 9.63
CA GLY A 71 0.68 -10.91 11.06
C GLY A 71 0.90 -9.46 11.47
N VAL A 72 1.25 -8.58 10.53
CA VAL A 72 1.48 -7.15 10.79
C VAL A 72 0.17 -6.38 10.66
N ALA A 73 -0.30 -5.83 11.78
CA ALA A 73 -1.43 -4.91 11.81
C ALA A 73 -1.01 -3.50 11.34
N ILE A 74 -1.95 -2.76 10.74
CA ILE A 74 -1.74 -1.39 10.26
C ILE A 74 -1.18 -0.50 11.37
N GLU A 75 -1.75 -0.59 12.58
CA GLU A 75 -1.31 0.21 13.72
C GLU A 75 0.10 -0.11 14.20
N GLN A 76 0.69 -1.25 13.84
CA GLN A 76 2.08 -1.58 14.14
C GLN A 76 3.05 -0.94 13.14
N VAL A 77 2.57 -0.53 11.97
CA VAL A 77 3.36 0.16 10.94
C VAL A 77 3.47 1.65 11.23
N PHE A 78 2.42 2.25 11.83
CA PHE A 78 2.36 3.68 12.11
C PHE A 78 2.61 4.00 13.60
N PRO A 79 3.14 5.18 13.94
CA PRO A 79 3.58 6.25 13.04
C PRO A 79 4.90 5.91 12.34
N LEU A 80 5.03 6.34 11.09
CA LEU A 80 6.27 6.17 10.32
C LEU A 80 7.32 7.19 10.76
N GLU A 81 8.60 6.81 10.63
CA GLU A 81 9.71 7.74 10.81
C GLU A 81 9.57 8.98 9.91
N LYS A 82 10.12 10.11 10.37
CA LYS A 82 10.03 11.39 9.65
C LYS A 82 10.52 11.25 8.20
N GLY A 83 9.64 11.60 7.27
CA GLY A 83 9.93 11.59 5.83
C GLY A 83 9.83 10.22 5.17
N ARG A 84 9.48 9.16 5.91
CA ARG A 84 9.12 7.87 5.34
C ARG A 84 7.61 7.79 5.07
N LYS A 85 7.26 6.96 4.09
CA LYS A 85 5.91 6.64 3.67
C LYS A 85 5.79 5.12 3.48
N LEU A 86 4.58 4.61 3.67
CA LEU A 86 4.21 3.26 3.27
C LEU A 86 3.90 3.27 1.78
N PHE A 87 4.53 2.35 1.05
CA PHE A 87 4.27 2.11 -0.38
C PHE A 87 3.66 0.73 -0.55
N TYR A 88 2.76 0.65 -1.52
CA TYR A 88 2.15 -0.57 -2.01
C TYR A 88 2.48 -0.64 -3.50
N LEU A 89 3.19 -1.69 -3.91
CA LEU A 89 3.54 -1.93 -5.30
C LEU A 89 2.76 -3.15 -5.76
N PHE A 90 1.88 -2.98 -6.74
CA PHE A 90 1.10 -4.07 -7.33
C PHE A 90 1.50 -4.29 -8.79
N ASP A 91 1.60 -5.56 -9.19
CA ASP A 91 2.11 -6.00 -10.49
C ASP A 91 3.53 -5.47 -10.77
N PHE A 92 4.53 -6.34 -10.59
CA PHE A 92 5.93 -5.97 -10.84
C PHE A 92 6.26 -5.71 -12.31
N GLY A 93 5.37 -6.07 -13.24
CA GLY A 93 5.46 -5.72 -14.66
C GLY A 93 4.96 -4.30 -14.91
N ALA A 94 3.68 -4.03 -14.62
CA ALA A 94 3.08 -2.72 -14.87
C ALA A 94 3.52 -1.64 -13.86
N SER A 95 3.99 -2.04 -12.68
CA SER A 95 4.52 -1.19 -11.60
C SER A 95 3.54 -0.13 -11.11
N TRP A 96 2.35 -0.57 -10.69
CA TRP A 96 1.32 0.28 -10.06
C TRP A 96 1.70 0.69 -8.63
#